data_AF-E1ZGX1-F1
#
_entry.id   AF-E1ZGX1-F1
#
_cell.length_a   1.000
_cell.length_b   1.000
_cell.length_c   1.000
_cell.angle_alpha   90.00
_cell.angle_beta   90.00
_cell.angle_gamma   90.00
#
_symmetry.space_group_name_H-M   'P 1'
#
loop_
_entity.id
_entity.type
_entity.pdbx_description
1 polymer ?
#
loop_
_entity_poly.entity_id
_entity_poly.type
_entity_poly.pdbx_seq_one_letter_code
_entity_poly.pdbx_strand_id
1 'polypeptide(L)'
;MAIFGLKLGASSARVAEAKQELLEAIAPLKRGLTATDEDRQQVERLASKLERMNPTKRPLASDLINGQWELLYTTSDSILGMSKPAFLRPSGPIYQVIDAKALTARNKETAPLFNQVSAELIPESDSKVKVQFKEFKILGLVPIKAPPSAVGELAVTYLDDELRVSRGNRGNLFVLR
;
A
#
# COMPACT_ATOMS: atom_id res chain seq x y z
N MET A 1 -21.66 -23.64 25.13
CA MET A 1 -21.90 -22.47 24.24
C MET A 1 -21.09 -21.22 24.60
N ALA A 2 -19.98 -21.31 25.37
CA ALA A 2 -19.18 -20.14 25.79
C ALA A 2 -17.75 -20.07 25.19
N ILE A 3 -17.28 -21.15 24.53
CA ILE A 3 -15.89 -21.26 24.04
C ILE A 3 -15.66 -20.50 22.71
N PHE A 4 -16.73 -20.30 21.91
CA PHE A 4 -16.63 -19.64 20.61
C PHE A 4 -16.44 -18.11 20.72
N GLY A 5 -17.12 -17.47 21.68
CA GLY A 5 -17.03 -16.02 21.90
C GLY A 5 -15.67 -15.55 22.43
N LEU A 6 -15.03 -16.34 23.30
CA LEU A 6 -13.70 -16.01 23.84
C LEU A 6 -12.60 -16.06 22.76
N LYS A 7 -12.67 -17.01 21.83
CA LYS A 7 -11.66 -17.17 20.76
C LYS A 7 -11.74 -16.06 19.71
N LEU A 8 -12.94 -15.58 19.38
CA LEU A 8 -13.14 -14.46 18.46
C LEU A 8 -12.57 -13.15 19.04
N GLY A 9 -12.85 -12.85 20.31
CA GLY A 9 -12.30 -11.67 20.99
C GLY A 9 -10.78 -11.70 21.19
N ALA A 10 -10.20 -12.88 21.45
CA ALA A 10 -8.76 -13.03 21.56
C ALA A 10 -8.03 -12.92 20.20
N SER A 11 -8.71 -13.22 19.09
CA SER A 11 -8.14 -13.06 17.74
C SER A 11 -8.13 -11.59 17.32
N SER A 12 -9.23 -10.86 17.55
CA SER A 12 -9.30 -9.43 17.21
C SER A 12 -8.31 -8.60 18.04
N ALA A 13 -8.16 -8.90 19.34
CA ALA A 13 -7.18 -8.24 20.19
C ALA A 13 -5.74 -8.42 19.67
N ARG A 14 -5.37 -9.65 19.26
CA ARG A 14 -4.05 -9.93 18.69
C ARG A 14 -3.82 -9.22 17.35
N VAL A 15 -4.85 -9.10 16.51
CA VAL A 15 -4.77 -8.33 15.25
C VAL A 15 -4.54 -6.85 15.55
N ALA A 16 -5.30 -6.29 16.49
CA ALA A 16 -5.16 -4.89 16.89
C ALA A 16 -3.77 -4.58 17.43
N GLU A 17 -3.22 -5.45 18.29
CA GLU A 17 -1.85 -5.34 18.80
C GLU A 17 -0.82 -5.38 17.67
N ALA A 18 -0.93 -6.34 16.73
CA ALA A 18 -0.01 -6.44 15.60
C ALA A 18 -0.09 -5.22 14.65
N LYS A 19 -1.29 -4.64 14.45
CA LYS A 19 -1.45 -3.38 13.71
C LYS A 19 -0.74 -2.24 14.43
N GLN A 20 -0.97 -2.11 15.74
CA GLN A 20 -0.37 -1.05 16.55
C GLN A 20 1.16 -1.13 16.54
N GLU A 21 1.74 -2.32 16.76
CA GLU A 21 3.19 -2.54 16.69
C GLU A 21 3.77 -2.08 15.34
N LEU A 22 3.12 -2.44 14.22
CA LEU A 22 3.54 -2.05 12.88
C LEU A 22 3.46 -0.53 12.69
N LEU A 23 2.34 0.09 13.08
CA LEU A 23 2.12 1.53 12.94
C LEU A 23 3.11 2.35 13.77
N GLU A 24 3.38 1.94 15.01
CA GLU A 24 4.37 2.57 15.88
C GLU A 24 5.78 2.47 15.30
N ALA A 25 6.15 1.31 14.74
CA ALA A 25 7.45 1.11 14.11
C ALA A 25 7.66 2.00 12.87
N ILE A 26 6.62 2.23 12.06
CA ILE A 26 6.76 3.02 10.82
C ILE A 26 6.60 4.53 11.02
N ALA A 27 5.91 4.96 12.09
CA ALA A 27 5.61 6.36 12.37
C ALA A 27 6.84 7.30 12.32
N PRO A 28 8.02 6.95 12.93
CA PRO A 28 9.18 7.84 12.90
C PRO A 28 9.93 7.82 11.55
N LEU A 29 9.64 6.87 10.66
CA LEU A 29 10.50 6.56 9.50
C LEU A 29 10.26 7.45 8.27
N LYS A 30 9.45 8.51 8.40
CA LYS A 30 9.09 9.43 7.31
C LYS A 30 8.69 8.70 6.03
N ARG A 31 7.71 7.78 6.15
CA ARG A 31 7.22 6.89 5.07
C ARG A 31 8.21 5.83 4.58
N GLY A 32 9.34 5.67 5.25
CA GLY A 32 10.44 4.78 4.88
C GLY A 32 11.68 5.51 4.37
N LEU A 33 11.63 6.85 4.24
CA LEU A 33 12.75 7.66 3.76
C LEU A 33 13.98 7.58 4.67
N THR A 34 13.79 7.43 5.97
CA THR A 34 14.88 7.42 6.97
C THR A 34 15.09 6.04 7.60
N ALA A 35 14.47 4.99 7.06
CA ALA A 35 14.57 3.65 7.60
C ALA A 35 15.97 3.07 7.36
N THR A 36 16.64 2.63 8.43
CA THR A 36 17.87 1.82 8.34
C THR A 36 17.57 0.38 7.91
N ASP A 37 18.60 -0.43 7.72
CA ASP A 37 18.41 -1.84 7.41
C ASP A 37 17.82 -2.62 8.59
N GLU A 38 18.13 -2.22 9.83
CA GLU A 38 17.49 -2.76 11.04
C GLU A 38 16.01 -2.39 11.10
N ASP A 39 15.66 -1.11 10.82
CA ASP A 39 14.27 -0.67 10.77
C ASP A 39 13.49 -1.46 9.72
N ARG A 40 14.07 -1.62 8.52
CA ARG A 40 13.46 -2.39 7.42
C ARG A 40 13.21 -3.84 7.83
N GLN A 41 14.19 -4.49 8.47
CA GLN A 41 14.03 -5.85 8.97
C GLN A 41 12.96 -5.94 10.06
N GLN A 42 12.88 -4.95 10.96
CA GLN A 42 11.84 -4.90 11.98
C GLN A 42 10.45 -4.75 11.36
N VAL A 43 10.27 -3.79 10.46
CA VAL A 43 9.00 -3.54 9.76
C VAL A 43 8.58 -4.77 8.95
N GLU A 44 9.52 -5.43 8.28
CA GLU A 44 9.25 -6.67 7.54
C GLU A 44 8.72 -7.78 8.44
N ARG A 45 9.34 -8.00 9.60
CA ARG A 45 8.86 -9.00 10.58
C ARG A 45 7.46 -8.70 11.08
N LEU A 46 7.17 -7.42 11.37
CA LEU A 46 5.87 -6.97 11.87
C LEU A 46 4.78 -7.06 10.79
N ALA A 47 5.08 -6.61 9.58
CA ALA A 47 4.18 -6.75 8.43
C ALA A 47 3.86 -8.23 8.16
N SER A 48 4.89 -9.08 8.08
CA SER A 48 4.72 -10.53 7.93
C SER A 48 3.89 -11.17 9.05
N LYS A 49 4.03 -10.71 10.30
CA LYS A 49 3.19 -11.16 11.44
C LYS A 49 1.74 -10.80 11.21
N LEU A 50 1.45 -9.58 10.78
CA LEU A 50 0.10 -9.09 10.50
C LEU A 50 -0.53 -9.79 9.29
N GLU A 51 0.22 -9.99 8.20
CA GLU A 51 -0.24 -10.66 6.97
C GLU A 51 -0.75 -12.09 7.24
N ARG A 52 -0.10 -12.84 8.15
CA ARG A 52 -0.55 -14.18 8.58
C ARG A 52 -1.92 -14.15 9.29
N MET A 53 -2.32 -12.99 9.78
CA MET A 53 -3.55 -12.78 10.54
C MET A 53 -4.63 -12.06 9.71
N ASN A 54 -4.43 -11.94 8.39
CA ASN A 54 -5.36 -11.27 7.49
C ASN A 54 -6.79 -11.84 7.62
N PRO A 55 -7.78 -11.00 8.02
CA PRO A 55 -9.17 -11.42 8.14
C PRO A 55 -9.84 -11.59 6.77
N THR A 56 -9.39 -10.85 5.75
CA THR A 56 -10.00 -10.84 4.42
C THR A 56 -9.28 -11.78 3.46
N LYS A 57 -9.78 -13.02 3.31
CA LYS A 57 -9.14 -14.06 2.47
C LYS A 57 -9.16 -13.77 0.97
N ARG A 58 -10.11 -12.96 0.49
CA ARG A 58 -10.25 -12.59 -0.92
C ARG A 58 -10.30 -11.05 -1.07
N PRO A 59 -9.20 -10.33 -0.84
CA PRO A 59 -9.20 -8.87 -0.77
C PRO A 59 -9.76 -8.17 -2.01
N LEU A 60 -9.48 -8.69 -3.22
CA LEU A 60 -9.95 -8.07 -4.46
C LEU A 60 -11.47 -8.23 -4.70
N ALA A 61 -12.09 -9.18 -4.01
CA ALA A 61 -13.54 -9.39 -4.03
C ALA A 61 -14.27 -8.69 -2.86
N SER A 62 -13.52 -8.09 -1.93
CA SER A 62 -14.07 -7.38 -0.77
C SER A 62 -14.35 -5.93 -1.13
N ASP A 63 -15.51 -5.40 -0.72
CA ASP A 63 -15.81 -3.98 -0.92
C ASP A 63 -14.84 -3.08 -0.14
N LEU A 64 -14.22 -3.58 0.94
CA LEU A 64 -13.25 -2.85 1.76
C LEU A 64 -12.07 -2.32 0.97
N ILE A 65 -11.67 -2.95 -0.14
CA ILE A 65 -10.50 -2.51 -0.92
C ILE A 65 -10.75 -1.17 -1.64
N ASN A 66 -12.02 -0.84 -1.88
CA ASN A 66 -12.39 0.33 -2.67
C ASN A 66 -12.24 1.61 -1.86
N GLY A 67 -11.88 2.69 -2.55
CA GLY A 67 -11.74 4.01 -1.95
C GLY A 67 -10.32 4.53 -1.99
N GLN A 68 -10.07 5.57 -1.20
CA GLN A 68 -8.79 6.29 -1.16
C GLN A 68 -7.99 5.85 0.06
N TRP A 69 -6.78 5.35 -0.19
CA TRP A 69 -5.82 4.91 0.82
C TRP A 69 -4.64 5.87 0.91
N GLU A 70 -4.28 6.34 2.09
CA GLU A 70 -3.07 7.11 2.38
C GLU A 70 -1.87 6.17 2.60
N LEU A 71 -0.78 6.39 1.87
CA LEU A 71 0.46 5.64 2.03
C LEU A 71 1.23 6.10 3.27
N LEU A 72 1.30 5.21 4.26
CA LEU A 72 2.01 5.43 5.53
C LEU A 72 3.47 5.01 5.47
N TYR A 73 3.77 3.90 4.79
CA TYR A 73 5.13 3.37 4.66
C TYR A 73 5.33 2.61 3.34
N THR A 74 6.52 2.73 2.76
CA THR A 74 6.96 1.87 1.68
C THR A 74 8.48 1.68 1.66
N THR A 75 8.91 0.54 1.12
CA THR A 75 10.32 0.28 0.76
C THR A 75 10.65 0.69 -0.68
N SER A 76 9.68 1.23 -1.43
CA SER A 76 9.84 1.53 -2.85
C SER A 76 10.60 2.84 -3.09
N ASP A 77 11.86 2.73 -3.52
CA ASP A 77 12.71 3.87 -3.86
C ASP A 77 12.09 4.82 -4.89
N SER A 78 11.34 4.29 -5.86
CA SER A 78 10.68 5.09 -6.89
C SER A 78 9.56 5.96 -6.34
N ILE A 79 8.79 5.44 -5.37
CA ILE A 79 7.73 6.21 -4.69
C ILE A 79 8.32 7.20 -3.69
N LEU A 80 9.36 6.79 -2.96
CA LEU A 80 10.10 7.70 -2.06
C LEU A 80 10.84 8.81 -2.82
N GLY A 81 11.04 8.63 -4.13
CA GLY A 81 11.78 9.57 -4.96
C GLY A 81 13.26 9.62 -4.58
N MET A 82 13.85 8.47 -4.22
CA MET A 82 15.26 8.42 -3.78
C MET A 82 16.22 8.91 -4.87
N SER A 83 15.86 8.72 -6.14
CA SER A 83 16.58 9.25 -7.31
C SER A 83 16.31 10.72 -7.62
N LYS A 84 15.30 11.35 -6.98
CA LYS A 84 14.96 12.77 -7.16
C LYS A 84 15.81 13.64 -6.22
N PRO A 85 16.16 14.89 -6.62
CA PRO A 85 16.71 15.88 -5.70
C PRO A 85 15.82 16.05 -4.46
N ALA A 86 16.41 16.25 -3.28
CA ALA A 86 15.70 16.24 -2.00
C ALA A 86 14.48 17.19 -1.96
N PHE A 87 14.59 18.37 -2.56
CA PHE A 87 13.52 19.37 -2.62
C PHE A 87 12.37 19.02 -3.59
N LEU A 88 12.55 18.02 -4.46
CA LEU A 88 11.51 17.50 -5.36
C LEU A 88 10.91 16.18 -4.87
N ARG A 89 11.39 15.65 -3.74
CA ARG A 89 10.87 14.41 -3.17
C ARG A 89 9.44 14.63 -2.64
N PRO A 90 8.57 13.62 -2.72
CA PRO A 90 7.23 13.71 -2.16
C PRO A 90 7.27 13.97 -0.65
N SER A 91 6.86 15.17 -0.25
CA SER A 91 6.86 15.61 1.16
C SER A 91 5.46 15.56 1.78
N GLY A 92 4.41 15.72 0.98
CA GLY A 92 3.03 15.59 1.44
C GLY A 92 2.52 14.14 1.44
N PRO A 93 1.24 13.90 1.80
CA PRO A 93 0.60 12.61 1.66
C PRO A 93 0.64 12.08 0.22
N ILE A 94 0.72 10.76 0.09
CA ILE A 94 0.56 10.05 -1.18
C ILE A 94 -0.69 9.19 -1.05
N TYR A 95 -1.61 9.31 -1.99
CA TYR A 95 -2.85 8.55 -1.97
C TYR A 95 -2.88 7.52 -3.10
N GLN A 96 -3.49 6.37 -2.83
CA GLN A 96 -3.87 5.38 -3.82
C GLN A 96 -5.38 5.20 -3.79
N VAL A 97 -6.06 5.55 -4.87
CA VAL A 97 -7.48 5.26 -5.07
C VAL A 97 -7.59 3.93 -5.81
N ILE A 98 -8.40 3.01 -5.29
CA ILE A 98 -8.71 1.73 -5.94
C ILE A 98 -10.22 1.67 -6.20
N ASP A 99 -10.56 1.26 -7.42
CA ASP A 99 -11.90 0.84 -7.81
C ASP A 99 -11.80 -0.57 -8.41
N ALA A 100 -12.16 -1.57 -7.62
CA ALA A 100 -12.11 -2.97 -8.01
C ALA A 100 -13.21 -3.34 -9.02
N LYS A 101 -14.32 -2.59 -9.07
CA LYS A 101 -15.40 -2.83 -10.03
C LYS A 101 -15.02 -2.29 -11.41
N ALA A 102 -14.46 -1.09 -11.45
CA ALA A 102 -13.95 -0.49 -12.68
C ALA A 102 -12.57 -1.03 -13.09
N LEU A 103 -11.94 -1.84 -12.24
CA LEU A 103 -10.58 -2.35 -12.43
C LEU A 103 -9.58 -1.22 -12.68
N THR A 104 -9.65 -0.16 -11.87
CA THR A 104 -8.74 0.98 -11.98
C THR A 104 -8.05 1.30 -10.67
N ALA A 105 -6.86 1.86 -10.79
CA ALA A 105 -6.16 2.47 -9.68
C ALA A 105 -5.61 3.83 -10.07
N ARG A 106 -5.40 4.68 -9.07
CA ARG A 106 -4.76 5.99 -9.26
C ARG A 106 -3.87 6.30 -8.08
N ASN A 107 -2.60 6.56 -8.33
CA ASN A 107 -1.69 7.07 -7.31
C ASN A 107 -1.56 8.59 -7.48
N LYS A 108 -1.60 9.34 -6.38
CA LYS A 108 -1.53 10.80 -6.36
C LYS A 108 -0.55 11.25 -5.28
N GLU A 109 0.52 11.93 -5.70
CA GLU A 109 1.35 12.74 -4.83
C GLU A 109 0.64 14.09 -4.57
N THR A 110 0.86 14.68 -3.40
CA THR A 110 0.37 16.03 -3.09
C THR A 110 1.48 17.05 -3.27
N ALA A 111 2.39 17.21 -2.31
CA ALA A 111 3.50 18.17 -2.43
C ALA A 111 4.83 17.48 -2.80
N PRO A 112 5.73 18.14 -3.55
CA PRO A 112 5.57 19.48 -4.15
C PRO A 112 5.03 19.47 -5.59
N LEU A 113 5.02 18.31 -6.26
CA LEU A 113 4.77 18.22 -7.71
C LEU A 113 3.34 17.81 -8.08
N PHE A 114 2.51 17.39 -7.12
CA PHE A 114 1.13 16.96 -7.38
C PHE A 114 1.01 15.92 -8.50
N ASN A 115 2.03 15.07 -8.66
CA ASN A 115 2.06 14.08 -9.73
C ASN A 115 0.95 13.06 -9.54
N GLN A 116 0.40 12.58 -10.63
CA GLN A 116 -0.60 11.53 -10.62
C GLN A 116 -0.25 10.46 -11.64
N VAL A 117 -0.60 9.21 -11.36
CA VAL A 117 -0.62 8.15 -12.36
C VAL A 117 -1.91 7.36 -12.26
N SER A 118 -2.57 7.12 -13.39
CA SER A 118 -3.68 6.17 -13.49
C SER A 118 -3.21 4.84 -14.06
N ALA A 119 -3.83 3.77 -13.58
CA ALA A 119 -3.56 2.41 -14.01
C ALA A 119 -4.85 1.62 -14.17
N GLU A 120 -4.79 0.63 -15.05
CA GLU A 120 -5.74 -0.46 -15.15
C GLU A 120 -5.23 -1.64 -14.31
N LEU A 121 -6.14 -2.33 -13.64
CA LEU A 121 -5.88 -3.51 -12.82
C LEU A 121 -6.34 -4.75 -13.57
N ILE A 122 -5.46 -5.72 -13.71
CA ILE A 122 -5.76 -6.99 -14.37
C ILE A 122 -5.65 -8.08 -13.30
N PRO A 123 -6.78 -8.58 -12.75
CA PRO A 123 -6.74 -9.60 -11.71
C PRO A 123 -6.04 -10.88 -12.17
N GLU A 124 -5.15 -11.40 -11.34
CA GLU A 124 -4.47 -12.69 -11.55
C GLU A 124 -4.92 -13.75 -10.53
N SER A 125 -5.39 -13.32 -9.36
CA SER A 125 -5.94 -14.18 -8.31
C SER A 125 -6.92 -13.38 -7.45
N ASP A 126 -7.40 -13.95 -6.34
CA ASP A 126 -8.25 -13.24 -5.37
C ASP A 126 -7.53 -12.13 -4.57
N SER A 127 -6.20 -12.07 -4.66
CA SER A 127 -5.37 -11.11 -3.92
C SER A 127 -4.32 -10.39 -4.77
N LYS A 128 -4.07 -10.83 -6.00
CA LYS A 128 -3.01 -10.30 -6.87
C LYS A 128 -3.58 -9.70 -8.15
N VAL A 129 -3.04 -8.54 -8.54
CA VAL A 129 -3.29 -7.87 -9.82
C VAL A 129 -1.98 -7.58 -10.54
N LYS A 130 -2.01 -7.68 -11.86
CA LYS A 130 -1.13 -6.92 -12.74
C LYS A 130 -1.61 -5.47 -12.81
N VAL A 131 -0.67 -4.55 -12.86
CA VAL A 131 -0.92 -3.10 -12.95
C VAL A 131 -0.38 -2.63 -14.29
N GLN A 132 -1.28 -2.13 -15.15
CA GLN A 132 -0.89 -1.48 -16.40
C GLN A 132 -1.03 0.03 -16.23
N PHE A 133 0.08 0.76 -16.18
CA PHE A 133 0.02 2.22 -16.14
C PHE A 133 -0.52 2.75 -17.48
N LYS A 134 -1.34 3.80 -17.42
CA LYS A 134 -2.03 4.38 -18.59
C LYS A 134 -1.61 5.83 -18.86
N GLU A 135 -1.63 6.66 -17.83
CA GLU A 135 -1.36 8.09 -17.96
C GLU A 135 -0.67 8.62 -16.71
N PHE A 136 0.40 9.39 -16.90
CA PHE A 136 1.06 10.18 -15.88
C PHE A 136 0.67 11.64 -16.05
N LYS A 137 0.31 12.33 -14.98
CA LYS A 137 0.20 13.79 -14.94
C LYS A 137 1.38 14.33 -14.18
N ILE A 138 2.28 15.01 -14.89
CA ILE A 138 3.50 15.60 -14.32
C ILE A 138 3.22 17.05 -13.95
N LEU A 139 3.67 17.47 -12.76
CA LEU A 139 3.40 18.80 -12.18
C LEU A 139 1.89 19.12 -12.06
N GLY A 140 1.02 18.10 -12.08
CA GLY A 140 -0.43 18.25 -12.12
C GLY A 140 -1.01 18.79 -13.44
N LEU A 141 -0.17 19.07 -14.45
CA LEU A 141 -0.58 19.81 -15.66
C LEU A 141 -0.44 19.02 -16.95
N VAL A 142 0.65 18.27 -17.12
CA VAL A 142 0.99 17.66 -18.41
C VAL A 142 0.63 16.17 -18.42
N PRO A 143 -0.41 15.74 -19.17
CA PRO A 143 -0.72 14.32 -19.34
C PRO A 143 0.26 13.66 -20.32
N ILE A 144 0.86 12.56 -19.88
CA ILE A 144 1.80 11.74 -20.66
C ILE A 144 1.29 10.31 -20.66
N LYS A 145 1.05 9.77 -21.86
CA LYS A 145 0.67 8.36 -22.00
C LYS A 145 1.83 7.47 -21.55
N ALA A 146 1.52 6.50 -20.71
CA ALA A 146 2.48 5.50 -20.28
C ALA A 146 2.86 4.60 -21.47
N PRO A 147 4.14 4.22 -21.64
CA PRO A 147 4.50 3.22 -22.64
C PRO A 147 3.90 1.86 -22.28
N PRO A 148 3.66 0.95 -23.24
CA PRO A 148 3.13 -0.38 -22.95
C PRO A 148 3.98 -1.18 -21.96
N SER A 149 5.30 -0.92 -21.93
CA SER A 149 6.24 -1.52 -20.98
C SER A 149 6.10 -1.03 -19.54
N ALA A 150 5.33 0.02 -19.27
CA ALA A 150 5.08 0.53 -17.93
C ALA A 150 4.04 -0.37 -17.23
N VAL A 151 4.54 -1.47 -16.68
CA VAL A 151 3.77 -2.48 -15.95
C VAL A 151 4.31 -2.68 -14.54
N GLY A 152 3.47 -3.23 -13.67
CA GLY A 152 3.87 -3.72 -12.36
C GLY A 152 2.92 -4.80 -11.84
N GLU A 153 3.16 -5.22 -10.62
CA GLU A 153 2.28 -6.14 -9.89
C GLU A 153 1.99 -5.59 -8.49
N LEU A 154 0.85 -5.98 -7.95
CA LEU A 154 0.46 -5.69 -6.58
C LEU A 154 -0.33 -6.88 -6.03
N ALA A 155 0.09 -7.38 -4.87
CA ALA A 155 -0.63 -8.38 -4.09
C ALA A 155 -1.10 -7.75 -2.77
N VAL A 156 -2.40 -7.78 -2.50
CA VAL A 156 -2.97 -7.37 -1.20
C VAL A 156 -2.85 -8.54 -0.24
N THR A 157 -2.02 -8.40 0.78
CA THR A 157 -1.65 -9.47 1.72
C THR A 157 -2.33 -9.32 3.07
N TYR A 158 -2.80 -8.12 3.40
CA TYR A 158 -3.67 -7.82 4.53
C TYR A 158 -4.70 -6.76 4.13
N LEU A 159 -5.95 -6.93 4.56
CA LEU A 159 -7.01 -5.94 4.39
C LEU A 159 -8.03 -6.03 5.52
N ASP A 160 -8.26 -4.92 6.20
CA ASP A 160 -9.45 -4.66 7.01
C ASP A 160 -10.02 -3.26 6.69
N ASP A 161 -10.87 -2.75 7.56
CA ASP A 161 -11.53 -1.45 7.44
C ASP A 161 -10.62 -0.23 7.73
N GLU A 162 -9.44 -0.45 8.32
CA GLU A 162 -8.53 0.62 8.76
C GLU A 162 -7.17 0.58 8.04
N LEU A 163 -6.73 -0.61 7.60
CA LEU A 163 -5.39 -0.83 7.12
C LEU A 163 -5.35 -1.83 5.96
N ARG A 164 -4.51 -1.49 4.98
CA ARG A 164 -4.13 -2.37 3.88
C ARG A 164 -2.62 -2.55 3.85
N VAL A 165 -2.18 -3.80 3.77
CA VAL A 165 -0.79 -4.15 3.45
C VAL A 165 -0.75 -4.78 2.08
N SER A 166 0.23 -4.38 1.27
CA SER A 166 0.42 -4.94 -0.06
C SER A 166 1.89 -5.14 -0.39
N ARG A 167 2.16 -6.10 -1.29
CA ARG A 167 3.48 -6.45 -1.82
C ARG A 167 3.49 -6.19 -3.32
N GLY A 168 4.42 -5.38 -3.81
CA GLY A 168 4.57 -5.12 -5.25
C GLY A 168 5.83 -5.75 -5.84
N ASN A 169 6.22 -5.24 -7.01
CA ASN A 169 7.44 -5.65 -7.71
C ASN A 169 8.64 -5.76 -6.75
N ARG A 170 9.43 -6.83 -6.89
CA ARG A 170 10.64 -7.09 -6.08
C ARG A 170 10.38 -7.17 -4.57
N GLY A 171 9.15 -7.50 -4.16
CA GLY A 171 8.79 -7.64 -2.75
C GLY A 171 8.60 -6.32 -2.00
N ASN A 172 8.48 -5.19 -2.72
CA ASN A 172 8.27 -3.89 -2.09
C ASN A 172 7.04 -3.91 -1.18
N LEU A 173 7.21 -3.46 0.06
CA LEU A 173 6.15 -3.34 1.04
C LEU A 173 5.41 -2.01 0.88
N PHE A 174 4.09 -2.04 1.02
CA PHE A 174 3.24 -0.87 1.12
C PHE A 174 2.29 -1.05 2.31
N VAL A 175 2.29 -0.09 3.23
CA VAL A 175 1.33 -0.01 4.34
C VAL A 175 0.50 1.25 4.14
N LEU A 176 -0.83 1.09 4.04
CA LEU A 176 -1.76 2.16 3.77
C LEU A 176 -2.95 2.13 4.74
N ARG A 177 -3.54 3.31 5.00
CA ARG A 177 -4.77 3.48 5.79
C ARG A 177 -5.83 4.27 5.02
#